data_AF-A0A2H0H867-F1
#
_entry.id   AF-A0A2H0H867-F1
#
_cell.length_a   1.000
_cell.length_b   1.000
_cell.length_c   1.000
_cell.angle_alpha   90.00
_cell.angle_beta   90.00
_cell.angle_gamma   90.00
#
_symmetry.space_group_name_H-M   'P 1'
#
loop_
_entity.id
_entity.type
_entity.pdbx_description
1 polymer ?
#
loop_
_entity_poly.entity_id
_entity_poly.type
_entity_poly.pdbx_seq_one_letter_code
_entity_poly.pdbx_strand_id
1 'polypeptide(L)'
;LLNEFDHITGKKRNLMDPKRYVKAFNRKIVPILLTIGSTVMGLIPFMAFGQNEPFWFAMAAGTSGGLFFSIVVILVYLPLFLLKRKQLV
;
A
#
# COMPACT_ATOMS: atom_id res chain seq x y z
N LEU A 1 22.21 -6.56 -2.03
CA LEU A 1 21.47 -7.14 -3.19
C LEU A 1 21.16 -6.14 -4.30
N LEU A 2 20.66 -4.91 -4.06
CA LEU A 2 20.40 -3.94 -5.15
C LEU A 2 21.59 -3.06 -5.54
N ASN A 3 22.58 -2.89 -4.66
CA ASN A 3 23.72 -1.98 -4.87
C ASN A 3 24.82 -2.59 -5.76
N GLU A 4 24.90 -3.91 -5.80
CA GLU A 4 26.01 -4.65 -6.42
C GLU A 4 25.82 -4.84 -7.93
N PHE A 5 24.57 -4.95 -8.40
CA PHE A 5 24.25 -5.06 -9.83
C PHE A 5 24.38 -3.73 -10.60
N ASP A 6 24.32 -2.59 -9.91
CA ASP A 6 24.38 -1.26 -10.56
C ASP A 6 25.81 -0.91 -11.00
N HIS A 7 26.83 -1.53 -10.40
CA HIS A 7 28.23 -1.24 -10.73
C HIS A 7 28.68 -1.89 -12.04
N ILE A 8 28.05 -3.00 -12.46
CA ILE A 8 28.51 -3.80 -13.62
C ILE A 8 27.95 -3.26 -14.94
N THR A 9 26.84 -2.52 -14.95
CA THR A 9 26.12 -2.21 -16.20
C THR A 9 26.26 -0.79 -16.76
N GLY A 10 27.02 0.13 -16.13
CA GLY A 10 27.37 1.44 -16.72
C GLY A 10 26.18 2.29 -17.20
N LYS A 11 24.95 1.91 -16.84
CA LYS A 11 23.72 2.45 -17.42
C LYS A 11 23.22 3.48 -16.45
N LYS A 12 23.52 4.76 -16.71
CA LYS A 12 22.90 5.91 -16.04
C LYS A 12 21.41 5.62 -15.90
N ARG A 13 21.01 5.19 -14.70
CA ARG A 13 19.66 4.70 -14.46
C ARG A 13 18.80 5.95 -14.44
N ASN A 14 18.16 6.26 -15.55
CA ASN A 14 17.28 7.41 -15.61
C ASN A 14 16.16 7.20 -14.57
N LEU A 15 16.31 7.86 -13.42
CA LEU A 15 15.43 7.82 -12.25
C LEU A 15 14.15 8.64 -12.48
N MET A 16 13.99 9.24 -13.67
CA MET A 16 12.85 10.11 -14.01
C MET A 16 11.77 9.41 -14.83
N ASP A 17 11.90 8.11 -15.13
CA ASP A 17 10.89 7.43 -15.95
C ASP A 17 9.61 7.15 -15.13
N PRO A 18 8.48 7.85 -15.39
CA PRO A 18 7.24 7.66 -14.65
C PRO A 18 6.73 6.21 -14.75
N LYS A 19 7.11 5.50 -15.82
CA LYS A 19 6.80 4.06 -15.99
C LYS A 19 7.44 3.19 -14.92
N ARG A 20 8.65 3.53 -14.45
CA ARG A 20 9.35 2.79 -13.39
C ARG A 20 8.75 3.08 -12.02
N TYR A 21 8.29 4.32 -11.79
CA TYR A 21 7.54 4.69 -10.59
C TYR A 21 6.23 3.88 -10.50
N VAL A 22 5.44 3.87 -11.58
CA VAL A 22 4.19 3.10 -11.64
C VAL A 22 4.46 1.60 -11.47
N LYS A 23 5.53 1.05 -12.09
CA LYS A 23 5.88 -0.38 -11.96
C LYS A 23 6.32 -0.77 -10.54
N ALA A 24 7.11 0.07 -9.87
CA ALA A 24 7.49 -0.17 -8.47
C ALA A 24 6.30 -0.01 -7.51
N PHE A 25 5.40 0.94 -7.81
CA PHE A 25 4.19 1.18 -7.04
C PHE A 25 3.22 0.01 -7.13
N ASN A 26 2.97 -0.50 -8.34
CA ASN A 26 2.07 -1.61 -8.57
C ASN A 26 2.52 -2.89 -7.83
N ARG A 27 3.84 -3.15 -7.79
CA ARG A 27 4.41 -4.28 -7.04
C ARG A 27 4.19 -4.18 -5.51
N LYS A 28 3.93 -2.99 -4.98
CA LYS A 28 3.57 -2.76 -3.56
C LYS A 28 2.07 -2.69 -3.33
N ILE A 29 1.29 -2.14 -4.26
CA ILE A 29 -0.18 -2.08 -4.14
C ILE A 29 -0.79 -3.48 -4.13
N VAL A 30 -0.37 -4.36 -5.04
CA VAL A 30 -0.94 -5.72 -5.15
C VAL A 30 -0.96 -6.45 -3.80
N PRO A 31 0.17 -6.56 -3.06
CA PRO A 31 0.15 -7.20 -1.74
C PRO A 31 -0.70 -6.43 -0.70
N ILE A 32 -0.76 -5.09 -0.73
CA ILE A 32 -1.61 -4.31 0.18
C ILE A 32 -3.09 -4.59 -0.05
N LEU A 33 -3.53 -4.61 -1.32
CA LEU A 33 -4.91 -4.93 -1.68
C LEU A 33 -5.26 -6.37 -1.28
N LEU A 34 -4.33 -7.31 -1.46
CA LEU A 34 -4.49 -8.69 -0.98
C LEU A 34 -4.65 -8.76 0.54
N THR A 35 -3.84 -8.01 1.30
CA THR A 35 -3.98 -7.95 2.76
C THR A 35 -5.32 -7.35 3.17
N ILE A 36 -5.71 -6.21 2.60
CA ILE A 36 -6.98 -5.55 2.93
C ILE A 36 -8.15 -6.46 2.57
N GLY A 37 -8.13 -7.06 1.38
CA GLY A 37 -9.14 -8.02 0.95
C GLY A 37 -9.24 -9.22 1.91
N SER A 38 -8.11 -9.79 2.32
CA SER A 38 -8.06 -10.89 3.29
C SER A 38 -8.62 -10.47 4.66
N THR A 39 -8.30 -9.25 5.11
CA THR A 39 -8.76 -8.73 6.39
C THR A 39 -10.26 -8.47 6.37
N VAL A 40 -10.76 -7.83 5.31
CA VAL A 40 -12.20 -7.58 5.13
C VAL A 40 -12.96 -8.90 4.99
N MET A 41 -12.44 -9.88 4.25
CA MET A 41 -13.01 -11.22 4.17
C MET A 41 -13.08 -11.92 5.54
N GLY A 42 -12.05 -11.79 6.37
CA GLY A 42 -12.06 -12.29 7.75
C GLY A 42 -13.08 -11.59 8.67
N LEU A 43 -13.47 -10.36 8.32
CA LEU A 43 -14.49 -9.58 9.03
C LEU A 43 -15.91 -9.80 8.50
N ILE A 44 -16.10 -10.46 7.35
CA ILE A 44 -17.42 -10.82 6.79
C ILE A 44 -18.30 -11.58 7.81
N PRO A 45 -17.84 -12.63 8.51
CA PRO A 45 -18.68 -13.33 9.49
C PRO A 45 -19.15 -12.39 10.61
N PHE A 46 -18.33 -11.41 11.01
CA PHE A 46 -18.70 -10.43 12.02
C PHE A 46 -19.71 -9.38 11.51
N MET A 47 -19.68 -9.04 10.22
CA MET A 47 -20.72 -8.20 9.60
C MET A 47 -22.05 -8.95 9.43
N ALA A 48 -22.01 -10.23 9.07
CA ALA A 48 -23.21 -11.03 8.79
C ALA A 48 -23.93 -11.48 10.09
N PHE A 49 -23.18 -11.92 11.10
CA PHE A 49 -23.75 -12.43 12.35
C PHE A 49 -23.72 -11.42 13.50
N GLY A 50 -22.93 -10.35 13.40
CA GLY A 50 -22.78 -9.31 14.44
C GLY A 50 -23.84 -8.22 14.44
N GLN A 51 -24.90 -8.29 13.61
CA GLN A 51 -26.01 -7.32 13.68
C GLN A 51 -26.72 -7.34 15.05
N ASN A 52 -26.66 -8.47 15.74
CA ASN A 52 -27.20 -8.62 17.10
C ASN A 52 -26.25 -8.12 18.20
N GLU A 53 -24.98 -7.85 17.86
CA GLU A 53 -23.94 -7.43 18.81
C GLU A 53 -23.25 -6.15 18.33
N PRO A 54 -23.65 -4.97 18.84
CA PRO A 54 -23.23 -3.68 18.32
C PRO A 54 -21.70 -3.47 18.34
N PHE A 55 -20.99 -4.16 19.23
CA PHE A 55 -19.54 -4.16 19.30
C PHE A 55 -18.86 -4.73 18.05
N TRP A 56 -19.28 -5.92 17.59
CA TRP A 56 -18.66 -6.60 16.45
C TRP A 56 -18.92 -5.88 15.13
N PHE A 57 -20.12 -5.30 15.00
CA PHE A 57 -20.45 -4.45 13.86
C PHE A 57 -19.59 -3.17 13.83
N ALA A 58 -19.48 -2.46 14.96
CA ALA A 58 -18.67 -1.25 15.05
C ALA A 58 -17.18 -1.52 14.83
N MET A 59 -16.66 -2.64 15.33
CA MET A 59 -15.27 -3.06 15.11
C MET A 59 -15.00 -3.36 13.62
N ALA A 60 -15.87 -4.13 12.97
CA ALA A 60 -15.73 -4.44 11.54
C ALA A 60 -15.84 -3.17 10.67
N ALA A 61 -16.80 -2.29 10.97
CA ALA A 61 -16.97 -1.02 10.27
C ALA A 61 -15.77 -0.08 10.47
N GLY A 62 -15.29 0.06 11.71
CA GLY A 62 -14.13 0.89 12.04
C GLY A 62 -12.83 0.42 11.37
N THR A 63 -12.58 -0.89 11.41
CA THR A 63 -11.37 -1.48 10.80
C THR A 63 -11.41 -1.37 9.28
N SER A 64 -12.56 -1.65 8.66
CA SER A 64 -12.75 -1.50 7.21
C SER A 64 -12.54 -0.04 6.78
N GLY A 65 -13.16 0.91 7.48
CA GLY A 65 -12.99 2.34 7.22
C GLY A 65 -11.53 2.81 7.36
N GLY A 66 -10.83 2.36 8.41
CA GLY A 66 -9.42 2.66 8.63
C GLY A 66 -8.48 2.09 7.56
N LEU A 67 -8.78 0.89 7.05
CA LEU A 67 -8.05 0.27 5.94
C LEU A 67 -8.25 1.04 4.63
N PHE A 68 -9.49 1.44 4.31
CA PHE A 68 -9.76 2.29 3.15
C PHE A 68 -9.07 3.65 3.26
N PHE A 69 -9.11 4.28 4.43
CA PHE A 69 -8.39 5.53 4.67
C PHE A 69 -6.87 5.37 4.50
N SER A 70 -6.31 4.27 4.97
CA SER A 70 -4.87 3.97 4.80
C SER A 70 -4.45 3.87 3.33
N ILE A 71 -5.31 3.32 2.44
CA ILE A 71 -5.02 3.30 0.99
C ILE A 71 -4.84 4.72 0.46
N VAL A 72 -5.76 5.63 0.82
CA VAL A 72 -5.72 7.03 0.38
C VAL A 72 -4.47 7.73 0.92
N VAL A 73 -4.15 7.54 2.19
CA VAL A 73 -2.93 8.10 2.79
C VAL A 73 -1.69 7.56 2.11
N ILE A 74 -1.60 6.26 1.81
CA ILE A 74 -0.44 5.66 1.12
C ILE A 74 -0.29 6.24 -0.29
N LEU A 75 -1.38 6.45 -1.02
CA LEU A 75 -1.37 7.07 -2.34
C LEU A 75 -0.81 8.48 -2.34
N VAL A 76 -1.02 9.25 -1.27
CA VAL A 76 -0.54 10.64 -1.13
C VAL A 76 0.84 10.70 -0.46
N TYR A 77 1.08 9.87 0.56
CA TYR A 77 2.32 9.85 1.33
C TYR A 77 3.48 9.26 0.54
N LEU A 78 3.25 8.21 -0.25
CA LEU A 78 4.31 7.57 -1.02
C LEU A 78 4.96 8.49 -2.09
N PRO A 79 4.22 9.27 -2.90
CA PRO A 79 4.83 10.25 -3.80
C PRO A 79 5.57 11.35 -3.04
N LEU A 80 5.03 11.82 -1.91
CA LEU A 80 5.69 12.83 -1.06
C LEU A 80 7.01 12.33 -0.48
N PHE A 81 7.05 11.09 0.02
CA PHE A 81 8.26 10.49 0.57
C PHE A 81 9.32 10.21 -0.50
N LEU A 82 8.90 9.74 -1.68
CA LEU A 82 9.82 9.50 -2.79
C LEU A 82 10.42 10.81 -3.34
N LEU A 83 9.63 11.89 -3.38
CA LEU A 83 10.09 13.22 -3.79
C LEU A 83 11.08 13.82 -2.79
N LYS A 84 10.84 13.66 -1.48
CA LYS A 84 11.80 14.06 -0.43
C LYS A 84 13.15 13.35 -0.56
N ARG A 85 13.16 12.08 -0.97
CA ARG A 85 14.41 11.33 -1.14
C ARG A 85 15.24 11.77 -2.35
N LYS A 86 14.65 12.47 -3.33
CA LYS A 86 15.39 13.09 -4.44
C LYS A 86 16.15 14.36 -4.05
N GLN A 87 15.81 15.01 -2.93
CA GLN A 87 16.49 16.21 -2.46
C GLN A 87 17.68 15.91 -1.53
N LEU A 88 17.87 14.65 -1.13
CA LEU A 88 18.90 14.21 -0.19
C LEU A 88 20.00 13.36 -0.84
N VAL A 89 20.06 13.32 -2.18
CA VAL A 89 21.11 12.66 -2.99
C VAL A 89 21.58 13.64 -4.04
#